data_AF-A0A1I1B6B4-F1
#
_entry.id   AF-A0A1I1B6B4-F1
#
_cell.length_a   1.000
_cell.length_b   1.000
_cell.length_c   1.000
_cell.angle_alpha   90.00
_cell.angle_beta   90.00
_cell.angle_gamma   90.00
#
_symmetry.space_group_name_H-M   'P 1'
#
loop_
_entity.id
_entity.type
_entity.pdbx_description
1 polymer ?
#
loop_
_entity_poly.entity_id
_entity_poly.type
_entity_poly.pdbx_seq_one_letter_code
_entity_poly.pdbx_strand_id
1 'polypeptide(L)'
;MKTKAILTIGAAVVALYSCDTKNYTEADRVQVTKNLESYVDSVENAVKMVPVHNWSVIDERYDSLDSRAEKVYKDLDIEDDNLDMIEERYEVAIKNGKAEAENFERTADMHMKNVETWWDKTSAEIEKGAKNTADDIEDATQESMDWLEKNFDKLDDNSKKKYEDITLKLRKD
;
A
#
# COMPACT_ATOMS: atom_id res chain seq x y z
N MET A 1 -46.70 -6.53 -9.35
CA MET A 1 -47.37 -5.46 -8.58
C MET A 1 -46.38 -4.98 -7.52
N LYS A 2 -46.04 -3.68 -7.53
CA LYS A 2 -45.17 -3.03 -6.55
C LYS A 2 -46.06 -2.28 -5.56
N THR A 3 -46.17 -2.73 -4.32
CA THR A 3 -46.86 -1.99 -3.27
C THR A 3 -45.88 -0.99 -2.65
N LYS A 4 -46.09 0.28 -2.99
CA LYS A 4 -45.52 1.41 -2.26
C LYS A 4 -46.32 1.58 -0.98
N ALA A 5 -45.68 1.44 0.17
CA ALA A 5 -46.24 1.88 1.44
C ALA A 5 -45.54 3.20 1.80
N ILE A 6 -46.26 4.30 1.57
CA ILE A 6 -45.98 5.60 2.18
C ILE A 6 -46.85 5.66 3.43
N LEU A 7 -46.26 5.87 4.59
CA LEU A 7 -47.00 6.26 5.79
C LEU A 7 -46.27 7.41 6.45
N THR A 8 -46.92 8.56 6.38
CA THR A 8 -46.49 9.88 6.84
C THR A 8 -46.64 10.05 8.34
N ILE A 9 -45.58 10.59 8.94
CA ILE A 9 -45.57 11.72 9.89
C ILE A 9 -46.43 11.55 11.15
N GLY A 10 -45.78 11.08 12.21
CA GLY A 10 -46.08 11.48 13.59
C GLY A 10 -44.88 12.24 14.13
N ALA A 11 -44.96 13.57 14.11
CA ALA A 11 -43.99 14.42 14.79
C ALA A 11 -44.23 14.33 16.30
N ALA A 12 -43.29 13.70 17.01
CA ALA A 12 -43.02 14.02 18.40
C ALA A 12 -41.57 14.50 18.46
N VAL A 13 -41.40 15.81 18.25
CA VAL A 13 -40.20 16.53 18.65
C VAL A 13 -40.19 16.49 20.18
N VAL A 14 -39.48 15.53 20.75
CA VAL A 14 -38.88 15.71 22.06
C VAL A 14 -37.41 16.00 21.79
N ALA A 15 -37.11 17.28 21.60
CA ALA A 15 -35.75 17.77 21.66
C ALA A 15 -35.27 17.66 23.10
N LEU A 16 -34.84 16.45 23.50
CA LEU A 16 -33.85 16.33 24.55
C LEU A 16 -32.52 16.66 23.90
N TYR A 17 -32.15 17.94 23.94
CA TYR A 17 -30.74 18.29 23.96
C TYR A 17 -30.18 17.79 25.30
N SER A 18 -29.94 16.49 25.43
CA SER A 18 -28.80 16.07 26.24
C SER A 18 -27.59 16.35 25.36
N CYS A 19 -26.82 17.36 25.73
CA CYS A 19 -25.39 17.27 25.48
C CYS A 19 -24.93 16.02 26.23
N ASP A 20 -24.94 14.87 25.57
CA ASP A 20 -24.23 13.69 26.06
C ASP A 20 -22.76 14.06 26.04
N THR A 21 -22.26 14.65 27.13
CA THR A 21 -20.88 14.46 27.55
C THR A 21 -20.74 12.96 27.76
N LYS A 22 -20.38 12.24 26.69
CA LYS A 22 -19.98 10.84 26.82
C LYS A 22 -18.72 10.86 27.68
N ASN A 23 -18.89 10.62 28.97
CA ASN A 23 -17.78 10.37 29.86
C ASN A 23 -17.18 9.04 29.40
N TYR A 24 -16.06 9.09 28.70
CA TYR A 24 -15.28 7.91 28.40
C TYR A 24 -14.88 7.22 29.70
N THR A 25 -14.66 5.91 29.62
CA THR A 25 -14.26 5.09 30.75
C THR A 25 -12.86 4.54 30.53
N GLU A 26 -12.25 4.06 31.61
CA GLU A 26 -11.00 3.31 31.56
C GLU A 26 -11.06 2.12 30.58
N ALA A 27 -12.22 1.46 30.47
CA ALA A 27 -12.43 0.38 29.51
C ALA A 27 -12.39 0.89 28.06
N ASP A 28 -12.91 2.09 27.79
CA ASP A 28 -12.81 2.74 26.48
C ASP A 28 -11.35 3.03 26.14
N ARG A 29 -10.56 3.53 27.11
CA ARG A 29 -9.12 3.76 26.95
C ARG A 29 -8.39 2.49 26.53
N VAL A 30 -8.55 1.41 27.29
CA VAL A 30 -7.93 0.11 26.98
C VAL A 30 -8.32 -0.36 25.57
N GLN A 31 -9.59 -0.20 25.20
CA GLN A 31 -10.08 -0.64 23.89
C GLN A 31 -9.50 0.18 22.73
N VAL A 32 -9.40 1.51 22.86
CA VAL A 32 -8.86 2.36 21.78
C VAL A 32 -7.35 2.17 21.64
N THR A 33 -6.61 2.07 22.75
CA THR A 33 -5.17 1.74 22.73
C THR A 33 -4.94 0.42 22.02
N LYS A 34 -5.65 -0.64 22.42
CA LYS A 34 -5.52 -1.96 21.80
C LYS A 34 -5.83 -1.94 20.30
N ASN A 35 -6.83 -1.17 19.88
CA ASN A 35 -7.18 -1.06 18.47
C ASN A 35 -6.07 -0.37 17.67
N LEU A 36 -5.48 0.68 18.21
CA LEU A 36 -4.38 1.41 17.60
C LEU A 36 -3.12 0.53 17.53
N GLU A 37 -2.74 -0.11 18.64
CA GLU A 37 -1.62 -1.07 18.69
C GLU A 37 -1.78 -2.19 17.66
N SER A 38 -2.96 -2.84 17.64
CA SER A 38 -3.23 -3.94 16.70
C SER A 38 -3.15 -3.47 15.24
N TYR A 39 -3.50 -2.21 14.98
CA TYR A 39 -3.38 -1.63 13.65
C TYR A 39 -1.91 -1.40 13.28
N VAL A 40 -1.12 -0.79 14.16
CA VAL A 40 0.33 -0.60 13.96
C VAL A 40 1.04 -1.95 13.78
N ASP A 41 0.72 -2.97 14.58
CA ASP A 41 1.24 -4.33 14.41
C ASP A 41 0.92 -4.90 13.02
N SER A 42 -0.30 -4.65 12.52
CA SER A 42 -0.70 -5.07 11.18
C SER A 42 0.11 -4.36 10.10
N VAL A 43 0.37 -3.06 10.26
CA VAL A 43 1.20 -2.28 9.33
C VAL A 43 2.63 -2.79 9.34
N GLU A 44 3.26 -2.93 10.52
CA GLU A 44 4.61 -3.46 10.69
C GLU A 44 4.81 -4.84 10.05
N ASN A 45 3.77 -5.67 10.05
CA ASN A 45 3.80 -6.98 9.39
C ASN A 45 3.60 -6.86 7.88
N ALA A 46 2.67 -6.01 7.43
CA ALA A 46 2.41 -5.80 6.01
C ALA A 46 3.66 -5.31 5.27
N VAL A 47 4.37 -4.34 5.85
CA VAL A 47 5.59 -3.73 5.25
C VAL A 47 6.76 -4.70 5.11
N LYS A 48 6.73 -5.85 5.80
CA LYS A 48 7.74 -6.90 5.65
C LYS A 48 7.40 -7.91 4.54
N MET A 49 6.12 -8.01 4.16
CA MET A 49 5.64 -9.04 3.23
C MET A 49 5.49 -8.51 1.81
N VAL A 50 5.07 -7.26 1.68
CA VAL A 50 4.75 -6.63 0.39
C VAL A 50 5.56 -5.34 0.29
N PRO A 51 6.25 -5.06 -0.83
CA PRO A 51 7.06 -3.85 -0.95
C PRO A 51 6.23 -2.59 -1.27
N VAL A 52 5.05 -2.75 -1.88
CA VAL A 52 4.22 -1.62 -2.35
C VAL A 52 2.91 -1.57 -1.57
N HIS A 53 2.58 -0.39 -1.06
CA HIS A 53 1.39 -0.15 -0.24
C HIS A 53 0.62 1.10 -0.67
N ASN A 54 -0.67 1.11 -0.36
CA ASN A 54 -1.47 2.33 -0.46
C ASN A 54 -1.33 3.14 0.84
N TRP A 55 -0.28 3.95 0.91
CA TRP A 55 0.03 4.75 2.10
C TRP A 55 -1.08 5.72 2.48
N SER A 56 -1.81 6.30 1.51
CA SER A 56 -2.95 7.20 1.82
C SER A 56 -4.01 6.48 2.65
N VAL A 57 -4.38 5.26 2.27
CA VAL A 57 -5.39 4.48 3.00
C VAL A 57 -4.87 4.03 4.37
N ILE A 58 -3.57 3.78 4.49
CA ILE A 58 -2.93 3.39 5.75
C ILE A 58 -2.92 4.60 6.71
N ASP A 59 -2.42 5.74 6.25
CA ASP A 59 -2.34 6.99 7.01
C ASP A 59 -3.74 7.46 7.44
N GLU A 60 -4.72 7.50 6.54
CA GLU A 60 -6.11 7.88 6.88
C GLU A 60 -6.72 6.99 7.98
N ARG A 61 -6.39 5.69 7.96
CA ARG A 61 -6.89 4.76 8.96
C ARG A 61 -6.18 4.93 10.30
N TYR A 62 -4.87 5.16 10.28
CA TYR A 62 -4.08 5.49 11.46
C TYR A 62 -4.63 6.75 12.13
N ASP A 63 -4.71 7.86 11.39
CA ASP A 63 -5.19 9.17 11.88
C ASP A 63 -6.57 9.07 12.54
N SER A 64 -7.46 8.27 11.95
CA SER A 64 -8.79 8.05 12.51
C SER A 64 -8.78 7.27 13.84
N LEU A 65 -7.87 6.33 14.02
CA LEU A 65 -7.74 5.54 15.24
C LEU A 65 -7.03 6.35 16.33
N ASP A 66 -5.98 7.05 15.93
CA ASP A 66 -5.16 7.91 16.78
C ASP A 66 -5.99 9.05 17.37
N SER A 67 -6.67 9.83 16.54
CA SER A 67 -7.56 10.92 17.00
C SER A 67 -8.67 10.43 17.95
N ARG A 68 -9.14 9.19 17.78
CA ARG A 68 -10.09 8.58 18.71
C ARG A 68 -9.42 8.25 20.05
N ALA A 69 -8.19 7.77 20.03
CA ALA A 69 -7.43 7.47 21.24
C ALA A 69 -7.09 8.76 21.99
N GLU A 70 -6.52 9.77 21.33
CA GLU A 70 -6.23 11.09 21.90
C GLU A 70 -7.44 11.68 22.63
N LYS A 71 -8.61 11.64 21.99
CA LYS A 71 -9.84 12.16 22.57
C LYS A 71 -10.20 11.45 23.88
N VAL A 72 -10.05 10.14 23.93
CA VAL A 72 -10.37 9.33 25.12
C VAL A 72 -9.38 9.63 26.24
N TYR A 73 -8.08 9.71 25.94
CA TYR A 73 -7.05 10.04 26.93
C TYR A 73 -7.25 11.45 27.49
N LYS A 74 -7.51 12.41 26.61
CA LYS A 74 -7.81 13.80 26.99
C LYS A 74 -9.05 13.93 27.88
N ASP A 75 -10.14 13.26 27.52
CA ASP A 75 -11.38 13.32 28.31
C ASP A 75 -11.25 12.62 29.67
N LEU A 76 -10.31 11.68 29.80
CA LEU A 76 -9.99 11.00 31.06
C LEU A 76 -8.90 11.72 31.89
N ASP A 77 -8.26 12.75 31.35
CA ASP A 77 -7.12 13.47 31.97
C ASP A 77 -5.95 12.53 32.32
N ILE A 78 -5.58 11.67 31.35
CA ILE A 78 -4.52 10.67 31.50
C ILE A 78 -3.39 10.98 30.52
N GLU A 79 -2.15 10.88 31.00
CA GLU A 79 -0.94 11.02 30.17
C GLU A 79 -0.92 9.99 29.03
N ASP A 80 -0.37 10.41 27.90
CA ASP A 80 -0.42 9.76 26.60
C ASP A 80 0.87 9.03 26.23
N ASP A 81 1.79 8.77 27.18
CA ASP A 81 3.05 8.03 26.95
C ASP A 81 2.88 6.74 26.11
N ASN A 82 1.76 6.02 26.30
CA ASN A 82 1.45 4.84 25.50
C ASN A 82 1.12 5.18 24.05
N LEU A 83 0.38 6.26 23.80
CA LEU A 83 0.07 6.75 22.47
C LEU A 83 1.35 7.23 21.78
N ASP A 84 2.20 7.99 22.46
CA ASP A 84 3.50 8.45 21.95
C ASP A 84 4.36 7.28 21.46
N MET A 85 4.43 6.20 22.27
CA MET A 85 5.16 4.99 21.88
C MET A 85 4.54 4.29 20.66
N ILE A 86 3.22 4.31 20.51
CA ILE A 86 2.54 3.70 19.37
C ILE A 86 2.74 4.54 18.11
N GLU A 87 2.71 5.87 18.24
CA GLU A 87 3.00 6.83 17.17
C GLU A 87 4.42 6.66 16.66
N GLU A 88 5.43 6.64 17.55
CA GLU A 88 6.83 6.43 17.16
C GLU A 88 6.99 5.11 16.38
N ARG A 89 6.36 4.02 16.85
CA ARG A 89 6.39 2.74 16.14
C ARG A 89 5.76 2.83 14.76
N TYR A 90 4.62 3.51 14.64
CA TYR A 90 3.95 3.73 13.37
C TYR A 90 4.84 4.52 12.41
N GLU A 91 5.41 5.64 12.83
CA GLU A 91 6.31 6.46 12.02
C GLU A 91 7.51 5.67 11.53
N VAL A 92 8.12 4.86 12.40
CA VAL A 92 9.23 3.97 12.04
C VAL A 92 8.79 2.93 11.01
N ALA A 93 7.61 2.31 11.19
CA ALA A 93 7.07 1.33 10.25
C ALA A 93 6.83 1.95 8.87
N ILE A 94 6.24 3.14 8.81
CA ILE A 94 6.00 3.89 7.57
C ILE A 94 7.32 4.25 6.89
N LYS A 95 8.29 4.79 7.65
CA LYS A 95 9.59 5.17 7.12
C LYS A 95 10.31 3.97 6.50
N ASN A 96 10.35 2.85 7.21
CA ASN A 96 10.98 1.62 6.73
C ASN A 96 10.27 1.06 5.50
N GLY A 97 8.94 1.01 5.52
CA GLY A 97 8.15 0.52 4.40
C GLY A 97 8.31 1.38 3.14
N LYS A 98 8.34 2.71 3.28
CA LYS A 98 8.60 3.63 2.15
C LYS A 98 10.00 3.43 1.57
N ALA A 99 11.02 3.28 2.42
CA ALA A 99 12.39 3.00 1.97
C ALA A 99 12.51 1.65 1.24
N GLU A 100 11.78 0.63 1.68
CA GLU A 100 11.73 -0.67 1.00
C GLU A 100 11.03 -0.57 -0.36
N ALA A 101 9.91 0.16 -0.43
CA ALA A 101 9.22 0.44 -1.68
C ALA A 101 10.13 1.13 -2.71
N GLU A 102 10.84 2.18 -2.30
CA GLU A 102 11.80 2.90 -3.15
C GLU A 102 12.94 2.00 -3.63
N ASN A 103 13.45 1.12 -2.76
CA ASN A 103 14.48 0.16 -3.14
C ASN A 103 13.96 -0.88 -4.14
N PHE A 104 12.73 -1.36 -3.96
CA PHE A 104 12.09 -2.27 -4.89
C PHE A 104 11.89 -1.61 -6.26
N GLU A 105 11.36 -0.38 -6.31
CA GLU A 105 11.19 0.39 -7.55
C GLU A 105 12.52 0.62 -8.26
N ARG A 106 13.56 1.06 -7.54
CA ARG A 106 14.90 1.25 -8.10
C ARG A 106 15.48 -0.05 -8.69
N THR A 107 15.21 -1.17 -8.05
CA THR A 107 15.67 -2.50 -8.51
C THR A 107 14.89 -2.93 -9.76
N ALA A 108 13.58 -2.72 -9.78
CA ALA A 108 12.75 -2.95 -10.96
C ALA A 108 13.20 -2.11 -12.15
N ASP A 109 13.47 -0.81 -11.93
CA ASP A 109 13.99 0.12 -12.93
C ASP A 109 15.34 -0.33 -13.51
N MET A 110 16.24 -0.83 -12.65
CA MET A 110 17.53 -1.35 -13.07
C MET A 110 17.36 -2.56 -13.99
N HIS A 111 16.57 -3.55 -13.58
CA HIS A 111 16.32 -4.74 -14.39
C HIS A 111 15.60 -4.38 -15.70
N MET A 112 14.62 -3.48 -15.67
CA MET A 112 13.94 -3.01 -16.87
C MET A 112 14.91 -2.35 -17.84
N LYS A 113 15.82 -1.48 -17.36
CA LYS A 113 16.84 -0.84 -18.21
C LYS A 113 17.81 -1.84 -18.84
N ASN A 114 18.18 -2.90 -18.12
CA ASN A 114 19.02 -3.96 -18.68
C ASN A 114 18.33 -4.64 -19.86
N VAL A 115 17.04 -4.98 -19.69
CA VAL A 115 16.22 -5.60 -20.73
C VAL A 115 16.01 -4.66 -21.92
N GLU A 116 15.65 -3.38 -21.67
CA GLU A 116 15.51 -2.35 -22.71
C GLU A 116 16.82 -2.16 -23.50
N THR A 117 17.97 -2.06 -22.80
CA THR A 117 19.28 -1.86 -23.42
C THR A 117 19.69 -3.04 -24.31
N TRP A 118 19.47 -4.27 -23.83
CA TRP A 118 19.73 -5.45 -24.63
C TRP A 118 18.82 -5.47 -25.85
N TRP A 119 17.51 -5.25 -25.68
CA TRP A 119 16.56 -5.22 -26.79
C TRP A 119 16.93 -4.19 -27.87
N ASP A 120 17.34 -2.97 -27.47
CA ASP A 120 17.72 -1.92 -28.41
C ASP A 120 18.98 -2.26 -29.22
N LYS A 121 19.98 -2.90 -28.60
CA LYS A 121 21.19 -3.37 -29.31
C LYS A 121 20.83 -4.48 -30.29
N THR A 122 20.09 -5.47 -29.78
CA THR A 122 19.77 -6.71 -30.47
C THR A 122 18.81 -6.45 -31.64
N SER A 123 17.84 -5.54 -31.50
CA SER A 123 16.97 -5.11 -32.61
C SER A 123 17.71 -4.31 -33.69
N ALA A 124 18.67 -3.45 -33.31
CA ALA A 124 19.52 -2.74 -34.28
C ALA A 124 20.43 -3.69 -35.09
N GLU A 125 20.74 -4.87 -34.56
CA GLU A 125 21.45 -5.93 -35.28
C GLU A 125 20.54 -6.71 -36.24
N ILE A 126 19.26 -6.93 -35.90
CA ILE A 126 18.26 -7.50 -36.83
C ILE A 126 18.11 -6.63 -38.06
N GLU A 127 17.96 -5.31 -37.89
CA GLU A 127 17.81 -4.39 -39.02
C GLU A 127 19.00 -4.47 -39.99
N LYS A 128 20.18 -4.88 -39.50
CA LYS A 128 21.40 -5.11 -40.29
C LYS A 128 21.49 -6.52 -40.86
N GLY A 129 20.48 -7.36 -40.68
CA GLY A 129 20.36 -8.71 -41.24
C GLY A 129 20.86 -9.84 -40.33
N ALA A 130 21.15 -9.58 -39.05
CA ALA A 130 21.38 -10.64 -38.07
C ALA A 130 20.06 -11.34 -37.70
N LYS A 131 20.10 -12.64 -37.42
CA LYS A 131 18.97 -13.33 -36.76
C LYS A 131 19.16 -13.18 -35.27
N ASN A 132 18.10 -12.81 -34.55
CA ASN A 132 18.04 -13.00 -33.11
C ASN A 132 17.25 -14.25 -32.79
N THR A 133 17.72 -14.99 -31.82
CA THR A 133 16.95 -16.03 -31.15
C THR A 133 16.85 -15.69 -29.67
N ALA A 134 15.77 -16.12 -29.01
CA ALA A 134 15.67 -16.04 -27.54
C ALA A 134 16.87 -16.76 -26.86
N ASP A 135 17.53 -17.66 -27.59
CA ASP A 135 18.76 -18.35 -27.20
C ASP A 135 19.99 -17.43 -27.11
N ASP A 136 19.96 -16.21 -27.69
CA ASP A 136 21.04 -15.22 -27.66
C ASP A 136 20.87 -14.17 -26.56
N ILE A 137 19.90 -14.37 -25.65
CA ILE A 137 19.73 -13.52 -24.47
C ILE A 137 20.97 -13.66 -23.59
N GLU A 138 21.63 -12.53 -23.30
CA GLU A 138 22.76 -12.50 -22.38
C GLU A 138 22.31 -12.89 -20.96
N ASP A 139 23.15 -13.63 -20.22
CA ASP A 139 22.82 -14.11 -18.87
C ASP A 139 22.31 -12.99 -17.94
N ALA A 140 22.89 -11.80 -18.01
CA ALA A 140 22.49 -10.63 -17.23
C ALA A 140 21.09 -10.10 -17.61
N THR A 141 20.71 -10.22 -18.88
CA THR A 141 19.36 -9.90 -19.37
C THR A 141 18.37 -10.96 -18.91
N GLN A 142 18.73 -12.24 -19.01
CA GLN A 142 17.87 -13.34 -18.53
C GLN A 142 17.62 -13.21 -17.03
N GLU A 143 18.65 -12.94 -16.23
CA GLU A 143 18.50 -12.69 -14.80
C GLU A 143 17.53 -11.53 -14.53
N SER A 144 17.63 -10.47 -15.33
CA SER A 144 16.74 -9.31 -15.22
C SER A 144 15.30 -9.64 -15.61
N MET A 145 15.09 -10.42 -16.67
CA MET A 145 13.76 -10.90 -17.07
C MET A 145 13.14 -11.83 -16.02
N ASP A 146 13.92 -12.76 -15.48
CA ASP A 146 13.49 -13.68 -14.42
C ASP A 146 13.08 -12.93 -13.15
N TRP A 147 13.85 -11.91 -12.78
CA TRP A 147 13.53 -11.09 -11.61
C TRP A 147 12.23 -10.32 -11.82
N LEU A 148 12.06 -9.71 -13.00
CA LEU A 148 10.84 -8.97 -13.36
C LEU A 148 9.63 -9.89 -13.42
N GLU A 149 9.76 -11.11 -13.96
CA GLU A 149 8.68 -12.11 -14.01
C GLU A 149 8.25 -12.52 -12.60
N LYS A 150 9.21 -12.89 -11.74
CA LYS A 150 8.94 -13.31 -10.35
C LYS A 150 8.28 -12.22 -9.51
N ASN A 151 8.51 -10.95 -9.87
CA ASN A 151 7.98 -9.80 -9.15
C ASN A 151 6.88 -9.06 -9.91
N PHE A 152 6.41 -9.61 -11.03
CA PHE A 152 5.53 -8.92 -11.97
C PHE A 152 4.30 -8.31 -11.29
N ASP A 153 3.61 -9.08 -10.45
CA ASP A 153 2.39 -8.62 -9.76
C ASP A 153 2.62 -7.40 -8.86
N LYS A 154 3.84 -7.21 -8.37
CA LYS A 154 4.24 -6.13 -7.45
C LYS A 154 4.74 -4.88 -8.17
N LEU A 155 5.01 -4.97 -9.47
CA LEU A 155 5.43 -3.82 -10.28
C LEU A 155 4.29 -2.81 -10.43
N ASP A 156 4.67 -1.55 -10.64
CA ASP A 156 3.72 -0.52 -11.06
C ASP A 156 3.18 -0.81 -12.48
N ASP A 157 2.03 -0.21 -12.81
CA ASP A 157 1.33 -0.46 -14.07
C ASP A 157 2.16 -0.10 -15.31
N ASN A 158 3.04 0.89 -15.21
CA ASN A 158 3.89 1.29 -16.33
C ASN A 158 5.01 0.28 -16.55
N SER A 159 5.67 -0.17 -15.48
CA SER A 159 6.66 -1.24 -15.51
C SER A 159 6.09 -2.56 -16.02
N LYS A 160 4.86 -2.92 -15.61
CA LYS A 160 4.14 -4.10 -16.14
C LYS A 160 3.95 -4.01 -17.66
N LYS A 161 3.39 -2.90 -18.15
CA LYS A 161 3.17 -2.68 -19.59
C LYS A 161 4.46 -2.76 -20.39
N LYS A 162 5.53 -2.14 -19.90
CA LYS A 162 6.84 -2.19 -20.56
C LYS A 162 7.39 -3.61 -20.67
N TYR A 163 7.34 -4.36 -19.57
CA TYR A 163 7.79 -5.74 -19.55
C TYR A 163 6.99 -6.59 -20.55
N GLU A 164 5.66 -6.49 -20.52
CA GLU A 164 4.77 -7.19 -21.46
C GLU A 164 5.07 -6.81 -22.92
N ASP A 165 5.26 -5.53 -23.23
CA ASP A 165 5.59 -5.06 -24.58
C ASP A 165 6.89 -5.67 -25.10
N ILE A 166 7.93 -5.77 -24.26
CA ILE A 166 9.20 -6.39 -24.64
C ILE A 166 9.05 -7.90 -24.82
N THR A 167 8.40 -8.59 -23.88
CA THR A 167 8.15 -10.04 -24.00
C THR A 167 7.31 -10.37 -25.24
N LEU A 168 6.34 -9.53 -25.61
CA LEU A 168 5.55 -9.70 -26.82
C LEU A 168 6.38 -9.53 -28.10
N LYS A 169 7.33 -8.59 -28.11
CA LYS A 169 8.25 -8.42 -29.24
C LYS A 169 9.16 -9.64 -29.39
N LEU A 170 9.70 -10.16 -28.29
CA LEU A 170 10.54 -11.36 -28.28
C LEU A 170 9.84 -12.63 -28.79
N ARG A 171 8.53 -12.75 -28.58
CA ARG A 171 7.74 -13.91 -29.05
C ARG A 171 7.33 -13.84 -30.52
N LYS A 172 7.49 -12.67 -31.17
CA LYS A 172 7.09 -12.45 -32.56
C LYS A 172 8.22 -12.68 -33.57
N ASP A 173 9.47 -12.73 -33.09
CA ASP A 173 10.65 -13.15 -33.85
C ASP A 173 10.83 -14.68 -33.83
#